data_AF-A0A7H9STG6-F1
#
_entry.id   AF-A0A7H9STG6-F1
#
_cell.length_a   1.000
_cell.length_b   1.000
_cell.length_c   1.000
_cell.angle_alpha   90.00
_cell.angle_beta   90.00
_cell.angle_gamma   90.00
#
_symmetry.space_group_name_H-M   'P 1'
#
loop_
_entity.id
_entity.type
_entity.pdbx_description
1 polymer ?
#
loop_
_entity_poly.entity_id
_entity_poly.type
_entity_poly.pdbx_seq_one_letter_code
_entity_poly.pdbx_strand_id
1 'polypeptide(L)'
;DPSSYPLEYDVGEKIYMEIDASSTVNNTEMFVESCRASPYDNPNYYPTYSIIENGCPVDPTVMTHAPDNRQQFRFCIQAFKFIGLHDHWYLS
;
A
#
# COMPACT_ATOMS: atom_id res chain seq x y z
N ASP A 1 -15.19 -5.15 -3.50
CA ASP A 1 -16.43 -4.36 -3.42
C ASP A 1 -16.14 -3.21 -2.47
N PRO A 2 -16.39 -1.93 -2.82
CA PRO A 2 -16.19 -0.82 -1.88
C PRO A 2 -16.89 -1.02 -0.52
N SER A 3 -17.96 -1.83 -0.47
CA SER A 3 -18.66 -2.18 0.77
C SER A 3 -17.83 -3.03 1.76
N SER A 4 -16.72 -3.62 1.31
CA SER A 4 -15.84 -4.42 2.18
C SER A 4 -14.83 -3.59 2.96
N TYR A 5 -14.84 -2.26 2.82
CA TYR A 5 -13.95 -1.38 3.58
C TYR A 5 -14.64 -0.83 4.85
N PRO A 6 -13.90 -0.64 5.96
CA PRO A 6 -12.48 -0.97 6.12
C PRO A 6 -12.23 -2.48 6.18
N LEU A 7 -11.07 -2.92 5.69
CA LEU A 7 -10.63 -4.32 5.78
C LEU A 7 -10.06 -4.58 7.18
N GLU A 8 -10.42 -5.72 7.78
CA GLU A 8 -9.93 -6.14 9.09
C GLU A 8 -8.87 -7.24 8.93
N TYR A 9 -7.76 -7.09 9.66
CA TYR A 9 -6.63 -8.02 9.68
C TYR A 9 -6.03 -8.11 11.09
N ASP A 10 -5.54 -9.29 11.47
CA ASP A 10 -4.72 -9.46 12.66
C ASP A 10 -3.28 -8.98 12.41
N VAL A 11 -2.61 -8.47 13.45
CA VAL A 11 -1.21 -8.03 13.34
C VAL A 11 -0.32 -9.19 12.87
N GLY A 12 0.48 -8.93 11.83
CA GLY A 12 1.36 -9.91 11.20
C GLY A 12 0.74 -10.67 10.02
N GLU A 13 -0.57 -10.57 9.81
CA GLU A 13 -1.22 -11.12 8.62
C GLU A 13 -0.78 -10.38 7.35
N LYS A 14 -0.76 -11.08 6.21
CA LYS A 14 -0.38 -10.47 4.94
C LYS A 14 -1.57 -9.77 4.30
N ILE A 15 -1.41 -8.48 4.03
CA ILE A 15 -2.35 -7.67 3.26
C ILE A 15 -1.84 -7.66 1.81
N TYR A 16 -2.59 -8.26 0.90
CA TYR A 16 -2.26 -8.30 -0.52
C TYR A 16 -2.95 -7.16 -1.26
N MET A 17 -2.17 -6.41 -2.04
CA MET A 17 -2.63 -5.21 -2.74
C MET A 17 -2.19 -5.25 -4.21
N GLU A 18 -3.05 -4.69 -5.06
CA GLU A 18 -2.80 -4.48 -6.47
C GLU A 18 -3.16 -3.04 -6.83
N ILE A 19 -2.28 -2.38 -7.57
CA ILE A 19 -2.53 -1.11 -8.23
C ILE A 19 -2.60 -1.40 -9.72
N ASP A 20 -3.71 -1.08 -10.35
CA ASP A 20 -3.93 -1.24 -11.80
C ASP A 20 -4.18 0.14 -12.43
N ALA A 21 -3.26 0.57 -13.29
CA ALA A 21 -3.32 1.83 -13.97
C ALA A 21 -4.10 1.72 -15.29
N SER A 22 -5.34 2.20 -15.31
CA SER A 22 -6.12 2.26 -16.55
C SER A 22 -5.57 3.33 -17.51
N SER A 23 -4.80 2.93 -18.52
CA SER A 23 -4.30 3.82 -19.58
C SER A 23 -4.66 3.32 -20.99
N THR A 24 -5.12 4.23 -21.84
CA THR A 24 -5.36 3.97 -23.27
C THR A 24 -4.10 4.07 -24.13
N VAL A 25 -2.98 4.53 -23.53
CA VAL A 25 -1.71 4.69 -24.23
C VAL A 25 -0.90 3.40 -24.16
N ASN A 26 -0.53 2.87 -25.32
CA ASN A 26 0.32 1.69 -25.43
C ASN A 26 1.70 1.96 -24.80
N ASN A 27 2.30 0.91 -24.21
CA ASN A 27 3.57 0.98 -23.47
C ASN A 27 3.55 1.85 -22.20
N THR A 28 2.38 2.18 -21.65
CA THR A 28 2.32 2.73 -20.29
C THR A 28 2.78 1.67 -19.29
N GLU A 29 3.66 2.04 -18.37
CA GLU A 29 4.18 1.18 -17.30
C GLU A 29 3.85 1.80 -15.94
N MET A 30 3.36 0.97 -15.01
CA MET A 30 3.05 1.38 -13.65
C MET A 30 4.30 1.36 -12.79
N PHE A 31 4.61 2.48 -12.14
CA PHE A 31 5.73 2.61 -11.23
C PHE A 31 5.27 3.27 -9.94
N VAL A 32 5.44 2.57 -8.81
CA VAL A 32 5.12 3.10 -7.48
C VAL A 32 6.34 3.82 -6.94
N GLU A 33 6.32 5.15 -6.95
CA GLU A 33 7.42 5.97 -6.43
C GLU A 33 7.46 5.93 -4.89
N SER A 34 6.32 6.11 -4.22
CA SER A 34 6.23 6.10 -2.77
C SER A 34 4.94 5.47 -2.30
N CYS A 35 4.99 4.87 -1.12
CA CYS A 35 3.83 4.31 -0.44
C CYS A 35 4.00 4.52 1.06
N ARG A 36 3.00 5.11 1.72
CA ARG A 36 3.04 5.47 3.13
C ARG A 36 1.73 5.12 3.81
N ALA A 37 1.81 4.72 5.07
CA ALA A 37 0.66 4.59 5.94
C ALA A 37 0.56 5.76 6.91
N SER A 38 -0.66 6.15 7.25
CA SER A 38 -0.97 7.15 8.27
C SER A 38 -2.17 6.73 9.11
N PRO A 39 -2.23 7.07 10.41
CA PRO A 39 -3.39 6.76 11.25
C PRO A 39 -4.62 7.64 10.92
N TYR A 40 -4.45 8.61 10.02
CA TYR A 40 -5.49 9.53 9.55
C TYR A 40 -5.53 9.54 8.04
N ASP A 41 -6.68 9.85 7.46
CA ASP A 41 -6.92 9.96 6.02
C ASP A 41 -6.24 11.16 5.36
N ASN A 42 -5.80 12.13 6.15
CA ASN A 42 -5.03 13.28 5.68
C ASN A 42 -3.55 12.91 5.49
N PRO A 43 -3.03 12.89 4.25
CA PRO A 43 -1.65 12.49 3.96
C PRO A 43 -0.58 13.47 4.50
N ASN A 44 -0.99 14.68 4.93
CA ASN A 44 -0.08 15.67 5.51
C ASN A 44 0.08 15.53 7.03
N TYR A 45 -0.67 14.63 7.67
CA TYR A 45 -0.64 14.48 9.12
C TYR A 45 0.43 13.49 9.56
N TYR A 46 1.11 13.80 10.66
CA TYR A 46 2.12 12.94 11.27
C TYR A 46 1.54 12.21 12.50
N PRO A 47 2.00 10.99 12.82
CA PRO A 47 3.10 10.28 12.20
C PRO A 47 2.69 9.55 10.90
N THR A 48 3.64 9.42 9.98
CA THR A 48 3.53 8.52 8.82
C THR A 48 4.54 7.40 8.95
N TYR A 49 4.26 6.27 8.31
CA TYR A 49 5.15 5.12 8.23
C TYR A 49 5.43 4.82 6.74
N SER A 50 6.69 4.93 6.34
CA SER A 50 7.09 4.68 4.96
C SER A 50 7.17 3.18 4.67
N ILE A 51 6.57 2.77 3.57
CA ILE A 51 6.53 1.38 3.09
C ILE A 51 7.41 1.24 1.84
N ILE A 52 7.25 2.18 0.90
CA ILE A 52 8.08 2.31 -0.32
C ILE A 52 8.57 3.76 -0.40
N GLU A 53 9.86 3.96 -0.68
CA GLU A 53 10.45 5.28 -0.93
C GLU A 53 11.36 5.24 -2.16
N ASN A 54 11.14 6.17 -3.09
CA ASN A 54 11.89 6.27 -4.36
C ASN A 54 11.92 4.94 -5.14
N GLY A 55 10.80 4.22 -5.14
CA GLY A 55 10.66 2.90 -5.78
C GLY A 55 11.26 1.73 -5.01
N CYS A 56 11.90 1.97 -3.87
CA CYS A 56 12.52 0.93 -3.05
C CYS A 56 11.62 0.57 -1.87
N PRO A 57 11.36 -0.73 -1.61
CA PRO A 57 10.69 -1.15 -0.38
C PRO A 57 11.61 -0.84 0.80
N VAL A 58 11.12 -0.02 1.73
CA VAL A 58 11.81 0.32 2.98
C VAL A 58 11.25 -0.43 4.18
N ASP A 59 9.98 -0.85 4.10
CA ASP A 59 9.43 -1.83 5.04
C ASP A 59 9.96 -3.24 4.70
N PRO A 60 10.55 -3.97 5.67
CA PRO A 60 11.21 -5.25 5.43
C PRO A 60 10.24 -6.41 5.15
N THR A 61 8.95 -6.21 5.40
CA THR A 61 7.89 -7.21 5.20
C THR A 61 7.28 -7.12 3.79
N VAL A 62 7.62 -6.08 3.02
CA VAL A 62 7.16 -5.89 1.65
C VAL A 62 7.65 -7.02 0.77
N MET A 63 6.72 -7.66 0.06
CA MET A 63 7.03 -8.61 -1.01
C MET A 63 6.32 -8.19 -2.28
N THR A 64 7.08 -7.95 -3.35
CA THR A 64 6.54 -7.67 -4.68
C THR A 64 6.20 -8.96 -5.41
N HIS A 65 5.11 -8.95 -6.18
CA HIS A 65 4.66 -10.09 -6.98
C HIS A 65 4.69 -9.73 -8.48
N ALA A 66 4.83 -10.76 -9.33
CA ALA A 66 4.80 -10.56 -10.77
C ALA A 66 3.43 -10.01 -11.21
N PRO A 67 3.39 -8.92 -11.99
CA PRO A 67 2.14 -8.41 -12.54
C PRO A 67 1.70 -9.24 -13.76
N ASP A 68 0.41 -9.21 -14.10
CA ASP A 68 -0.06 -9.87 -15.33
C ASP A 68 0.24 -9.02 -16.58
N ASN A 69 0.36 -7.71 -16.41
CA ASN A 69 0.68 -6.76 -17.47
C ASN A 69 1.48 -5.55 -16.93
N ARG A 70 1.99 -4.68 -17.82
CA ARG A 70 2.86 -3.54 -17.44
C ARG A 70 2.16 -2.43 -16.65
N GLN A 71 0.83 -2.41 -16.63
CA GLN A 71 0.03 -1.40 -15.93
C GLN A 71 -0.29 -1.81 -14.49
N GLN A 72 0.18 -2.97 -14.04
CA GLN A 72 -0.08 -3.50 -12.71
C GLN A 72 1.17 -3.44 -11.83
N PHE A 73 0.95 -3.13 -10.56
CA PHE A 73 1.93 -3.31 -9.50
C PHE A 73 1.29 -4.10 -8.34
N ARG A 74 1.88 -5.23 -7.99
CA ARG A 74 1.37 -6.14 -6.96
C ARG A 74 2.37 -6.28 -5.84
N PHE A 75 1.91 -6.11 -4.61
CA PHE A 75 2.75 -6.29 -3.44
C PHE A 75 1.91 -6.71 -2.24
N CYS A 76 2.57 -7.26 -1.22
CA CYS A 76 1.96 -7.44 0.08
C CYS A 76 2.85 -6.87 1.18
N ILE A 77 2.23 -6.57 2.32
CA ILE A 77 2.89 -6.15 3.55
C ILE A 77 2.30 -6.93 4.72
N GLN A 78 3.01 -7.01 5.84
CA GLN A 78 2.40 -7.49 7.08
C GLN A 78 1.58 -6.39 7.74
N ALA A 79 0.39 -6.73 8.21
CA ALA A 79 -0.48 -5.86 8.96
C ALA A 79 0.24 -5.42 10.25
N PHE A 80 0.17 -4.12 10.53
CA PHE A 80 0.75 -3.51 11.72
C PHE A 80 -0.24 -2.53 12.34
N LYS A 81 0.09 -2.05 13.54
CA LYS A 81 -0.68 -1.05 14.27
C LYS A 81 0.22 0.10 14.69
N PHE A 82 -0.24 1.33 14.52
CA PHE A 82 0.42 2.49 15.10
C PHE A 82 0.33 2.42 16.64
N ILE A 83 1.43 2.69 17.34
CA ILE A 83 1.43 2.77 18.79
C ILE A 83 0.57 3.97 19.22
N GLY A 84 -0.40 3.74 20.10
CA GLY A 84 -1.36 4.74 20.55
C GLY A 84 -2.80 4.28 20.38
N LEU A 85 -3.76 5.19 20.56
CA LEU A 85 -5.20 4.95 20.36
C LEU A 85 -5.57 5.11 18.87
N HIS A 86 -4.93 4.32 18.00
CA HIS A 86 -5.22 4.30 16.56
C HIS A 86 -5.66 2.90 16.15
N ASP A 87 -6.95 2.73 15.87
CA ASP A 87 -7.51 1.42 15.50
C ASP A 87 -7.57 1.19 13.98
N HIS A 88 -7.23 2.21 13.19
CA HIS A 88 -7.21 2.15 11.74
C HIS A 88 -5.99 2.88 11.20
N TRP A 89 -5.59 2.55 9.97
CA TRP A 89 -4.63 3.30 9.20
C TRP A 89 -5.03 3.31 7.72
N TYR A 90 -4.54 4.31 7.02
CA TYR A 90 -4.84 4.61 5.62
C TYR A 90 -3.55 4.51 4.81
N LEU A 91 -3.66 4.05 3.57
CA LEU A 91 -2.54 3.98 2.62
C LEU A 91 -2.58 5.18 1.68
N SER A 92 -1.43 5.79 1.42
CA SER A 92 -1.21 6.93 0.51
C SER A 92 -0.01 6.71 -0.40
#